data_AF-A0A969NN74-F1
#
_entry.id   AF-A0A969NN74-F1
#
_cell.length_a   1.000
_cell.length_b   1.000
_cell.length_c   1.000
_cell.angle_alpha   90.00
_cell.angle_beta   90.00
_cell.angle_gamma   90.00
#
_symmetry.space_group_name_H-M   'P 1'
#
loop_
_entity.id
_entity.type
_entity.pdbx_description
1 polymer ?
#
loop_
_entity_poly.entity_id
_entity_poly.type
_entity_poly.pdbx_seq_one_letter_code
_entity_poly.pdbx_strand_id
1 'polypeptide(L)'
;MLLNLPELERGEELDQLSTLLATEEQSGSSQDPEIDNQIAQIILRREGEDRISYGKRVDRFINYIQFLNQTNYLDSEIARLQTLKKSRTNLAKRLIAMVLFRLEISGVKKVETDTHKISVVGKGGKQPIEIDYDEVYDLDLIPKEFIETKVVKKVNKEAIANYLKANNSLSWARLVERGNRLSIK
;
A
#
# COMPACT_ATOMS: atom_id res chain seq x y z
N MET A 1 -18.46 11.11 -7.78
CA MET A 1 -18.88 12.10 -6.77
C MET A 1 -17.74 13.07 -6.64
N LEU A 2 -17.97 14.34 -6.98
CA LEU A 2 -17.05 15.40 -6.62
C LEU A 2 -17.01 15.45 -5.09
N LEU A 3 -15.83 15.27 -4.50
CA LEU A 3 -15.62 15.60 -3.10
C LEU A 3 -15.90 17.08 -3.00
N ASN A 4 -17.10 17.43 -2.52
CA ASN A 4 -17.29 18.75 -1.96
C ASN A 4 -16.31 18.78 -0.79
N LEU A 5 -15.21 19.51 -0.96
CA LEU A 5 -14.43 19.99 0.17
C LEU A 5 -15.46 20.48 1.17
N PRO A 6 -15.47 19.97 2.42
CA PRO A 6 -16.31 20.58 3.43
C PRO A 6 -16.04 22.09 3.32
N GLU A 7 -17.09 22.92 3.29
CA GLU A 7 -16.90 24.36 3.40
C GLU A 7 -16.14 24.58 4.71
N LEU A 8 -14.81 24.61 4.59
CA LEU A 8 -13.89 24.77 5.71
C LEU A 8 -14.29 26.12 6.27
N GLU A 9 -14.68 26.16 7.54
CA GLU A 9 -15.07 27.40 8.18
C GLU A 9 -13.89 28.39 8.12
N ARG A 10 -13.96 29.25 7.09
CA ARG A 10 -13.08 30.33 6.66
C ARG A 10 -12.01 30.74 7.66
N GLY A 11 -10.76 30.42 7.35
CA GLY A 11 -9.57 31.01 7.97
C GLY A 11 -8.45 31.07 6.94
N GLU A 12 -7.99 32.29 6.62
CA GLU A 12 -7.01 32.56 5.56
C GLU A 12 -5.76 31.67 5.65
N GLU A 13 -5.30 31.38 6.87
CA GLU A 13 -4.13 30.55 7.14
C GLU A 13 -4.31 29.07 6.73
N LEU A 14 -5.52 28.52 6.85
CA LEU A 14 -5.81 27.13 6.43
C LEU A 14 -6.00 27.01 4.92
N ASP A 15 -6.57 28.05 4.30
CA ASP A 15 -6.70 28.13 2.85
C ASP A 15 -5.30 28.26 2.21
N GLN A 16 -4.40 29.03 2.81
CA GLN A 16 -3.00 29.11 2.40
C GLN A 16 -2.27 27.77 2.56
N LEU A 17 -2.39 27.12 3.71
CA LEU A 17 -1.75 25.81 3.95
C LEU A 17 -2.29 24.71 3.04
N SER A 18 -3.61 24.66 2.80
CA SER A 18 -4.21 23.69 1.86
C SER A 18 -3.74 23.92 0.43
N THR A 19 -3.61 25.18 0.00
CA THR A 19 -3.07 25.53 -1.32
C THR A 19 -1.61 25.09 -1.46
N LEU A 20 -0.79 25.32 -0.44
CA LEU A 20 0.60 24.89 -0.43
C LEU A 20 0.74 23.36 -0.45
N LEU A 21 -0.05 22.64 0.35
CA LEU A 21 -0.05 21.18 0.34
C LEU A 21 -0.49 20.61 -1.02
N ALA A 22 -1.50 21.20 -1.66
CA ALA A 22 -1.94 20.79 -2.99
C ALA A 22 -0.85 21.01 -4.06
N THR A 23 0.01 22.03 -3.90
CA THR A 23 1.16 22.24 -4.78
C THR A 23 2.30 21.24 -4.52
N GLU A 24 2.47 20.77 -3.29
CA GLU A 24 3.51 19.79 -2.91
C GLU A 24 3.17 18.32 -3.20
N GLU A 25 1.89 17.96 -3.23
CA GLU A 25 1.45 16.61 -3.63
C GLU A 25 1.94 16.22 -5.04
N GLN A 26 2.42 17.18 -5.84
CA GLN A 26 3.05 16.96 -7.15
C GLN A 26 4.59 16.84 -7.12
N SER A 27 5.27 17.27 -6.05
CA SER A 27 6.75 17.37 -5.98
C SER A 27 7.42 16.32 -5.08
N GLY A 28 6.69 15.67 -4.16
CA GLY A 28 7.16 14.49 -3.43
C GLY A 28 8.28 14.73 -2.39
N SER A 29 8.61 15.98 -2.05
CA SER A 29 9.52 16.31 -0.94
C SER A 29 8.74 16.50 0.36
N SER A 30 9.16 15.83 1.44
CA SER A 30 8.36 15.74 2.69
C SER A 30 8.72 16.75 3.78
N GLN A 31 9.54 17.77 3.51
CA GLN A 31 9.95 18.76 4.51
C GLN A 31 10.20 20.13 3.85
N ASP A 32 9.15 20.89 3.64
CA ASP A 32 9.23 22.30 3.28
C ASP A 32 9.21 23.17 4.57
N PRO A 33 10.29 23.92 4.86
CA PRO A 33 10.32 24.87 5.97
C PRO A 33 9.17 25.88 5.97
N GLU A 34 8.60 26.20 4.80
CA GLU A 34 7.46 27.10 4.69
C GLU A 34 6.19 26.50 5.29
N ILE A 35 5.94 25.22 5.04
CA ILE A 35 4.81 24.48 5.60
C ILE A 35 4.97 24.32 7.12
N ASP A 36 6.17 23.95 7.58
CA ASP A 36 6.45 23.83 9.01
C ASP A 36 6.18 25.15 9.76
N ASN A 37 6.56 26.28 9.16
CA ASN A 37 6.28 27.60 9.70
C ASN A 37 4.78 27.91 9.75
N GLN A 38 4.00 27.57 8.72
CA GLN A 38 2.56 27.77 8.73
C GLN A 38 1.86 26.88 9.77
N ILE A 39 2.25 25.62 9.88
CA ILE A 39 1.76 24.71 10.92
C ILE A 39 2.04 25.31 12.31
N ALA A 40 3.24 25.84 12.54
CA ALA A 40 3.59 26.50 13.79
C ALA A 40 2.71 27.73 14.07
N GLN A 41 2.40 28.56 13.06
CA GLN A 41 1.51 29.72 13.24
C GLN A 41 0.07 29.35 13.60
N ILE A 42 -0.38 28.18 13.16
CA ILE A 42 -1.70 27.63 13.47
C ILE A 42 -1.72 27.03 14.88
N ILE A 43 -0.73 26.21 15.23
CA ILE A 43 -0.71 25.43 16.48
C ILE A 43 -0.20 26.25 17.68
N LEU A 44 0.67 27.23 17.49
CA LEU A 44 1.17 28.02 18.61
C LEU A 44 0.12 29.02 19.07
N ARG A 45 -0.04 29.13 20.39
CA ARG A 45 -0.90 30.15 21.01
C ARG A 45 -0.24 31.52 20.85
N ARG A 46 -1.02 32.49 20.36
CA ARG A 46 -0.54 33.86 20.17
C ARG A 46 -0.54 34.63 21.49
N GLU A 47 0.31 35.64 21.58
CA GLU A 47 0.34 36.53 22.74
C GLU A 47 -1.01 37.28 22.86
N GLY A 48 -1.58 37.32 24.06
CA GLY A 48 -2.88 37.94 24.31
C GLY A 48 -4.11 37.13 23.83
N GLU A 49 -3.93 35.99 23.17
CA GLU A 49 -5.03 35.19 22.65
C GLU A 49 -5.73 34.41 23.77
N ASP A 50 -7.06 34.51 23.83
CA ASP A 50 -7.87 33.74 24.77
C ASP A 50 -7.93 32.25 24.38
N ARG A 51 -8.20 31.39 25.37
CA ARG A 51 -8.19 29.92 25.17
C ARG A 51 -9.25 29.43 24.20
N ILE A 52 -10.38 30.14 24.08
CA ILE A 52 -11.50 29.74 23.22
C ILE A 52 -11.14 30.02 21.76
N SER A 53 -10.61 31.21 21.47
CA SER A 53 -10.16 31.58 20.12
C SER A 53 -9.01 30.68 19.64
N TYR A 54 -8.03 30.43 20.51
CA TYR A 54 -6.95 29.46 20.25
C TYR A 54 -7.51 28.06 19.93
N GLY A 55 -8.44 27.58 20.77
CA GLY A 55 -9.09 26.28 20.58
C GLY A 55 -9.80 26.17 19.24
N LYS A 56 -10.54 27.20 18.82
CA LYS A 56 -11.23 27.23 17.52
C LYS A 56 -10.28 27.15 16.34
N ARG A 57 -9.13 27.84 16.38
CA ARG A 57 -8.13 27.78 15.30
C ARG A 57 -7.56 26.37 15.17
N VAL A 58 -7.11 25.80 16.29
CA VAL A 58 -6.54 24.44 16.31
C VAL A 58 -7.59 23.41 15.90
N ASP A 59 -8.85 23.56 16.33
CA ASP A 59 -9.95 22.65 15.99
C ASP A 59 -10.17 22.55 14.47
N ARG A 60 -10.15 23.69 13.76
CA ARG A 60 -10.26 23.68 12.29
C ARG A 60 -9.13 22.90 11.62
N PHE A 61 -7.90 23.06 12.11
CA PHE A 61 -6.75 22.31 11.60
C PHE A 61 -6.88 20.80 11.89
N ILE A 62 -7.33 20.44 13.10
CA ILE A 62 -7.63 19.05 13.45
C ILE A 62 -8.73 18.46 12.55
N ASN A 63 -9.78 19.21 12.25
CA ASN A 63 -10.84 18.80 11.32
C ASN A 63 -10.30 18.55 9.91
N TYR A 64 -9.36 19.38 9.44
CA TYR A 64 -8.67 19.16 8.17
C TYR A 64 -7.82 17.88 8.19
N ILE A 65 -7.05 17.63 9.25
CA ILE A 65 -6.30 16.37 9.42
C ILE A 65 -7.26 15.16 9.42
N GLN A 66 -8.39 15.25 10.11
CA GLN A 66 -9.38 14.18 10.13
C GLN A 66 -9.97 13.95 8.73
N PHE A 67 -10.29 15.00 7.99
CA PHE A 67 -10.75 14.91 6.60
C PHE A 67 -9.72 14.21 5.71
N LEU A 68 -8.43 14.58 5.78
CA LEU A 68 -7.36 13.91 5.03
C LEU A 68 -7.24 12.43 5.39
N ASN A 69 -7.50 12.06 6.65
CA ASN A 69 -7.51 10.67 7.10
C ASN A 69 -8.77 9.88 6.70
N GLN A 70 -9.81 10.52 6.14
CA GLN A 70 -11.02 9.84 5.67
C GLN A 70 -10.79 9.20 4.30
N THR A 71 -9.87 8.23 4.22
CA THR A 71 -9.49 7.56 2.96
C THR A 71 -10.32 6.33 2.63
N ASN A 72 -11.29 5.95 3.47
CA ASN A 72 -12.09 4.73 3.31
C ASN A 72 -12.77 4.63 1.93
N TYR A 73 -13.18 5.75 1.35
CA TYR A 73 -13.79 5.77 0.02
C TYR A 73 -12.76 5.42 -1.08
N LEU A 74 -11.50 5.84 -0.94
CA LEU A 74 -10.42 5.48 -1.86
C LEU A 74 -10.16 3.97 -1.81
N ASP A 75 -10.14 3.38 -0.62
CA ASP A 75 -9.98 1.92 -0.46
C ASP A 75 -11.11 1.17 -1.16
N SER A 76 -12.35 1.65 -1.01
CA SER A 76 -13.51 1.05 -1.67
C SER A 76 -13.41 1.12 -3.19
N GLU A 77 -12.93 2.24 -3.73
CA GLU A 77 -12.78 2.42 -5.18
C GLU A 77 -11.60 1.62 -5.73
N ILE A 78 -10.48 1.55 -5.00
CA ILE A 78 -9.34 0.67 -5.33
C ILE A 78 -9.82 -0.79 -5.39
N ALA A 79 -10.56 -1.25 -4.39
CA ALA A 79 -11.09 -2.62 -4.36
C ALA A 79 -12.04 -2.90 -5.54
N ARG A 80 -12.90 -1.94 -5.89
CA ARG A 80 -13.79 -2.03 -7.06
C ARG A 80 -13.00 -2.14 -8.37
N LEU A 81 -11.98 -1.29 -8.55
CA LEU A 81 -11.13 -1.29 -9.74
C LEU A 81 -10.31 -2.59 -9.85
N GLN A 82 -9.77 -3.09 -8.74
CA GLN A 82 -9.09 -4.38 -8.70
C GLN A 82 -10.02 -5.53 -9.09
N THR A 83 -11.27 -5.51 -8.60
CA THR A 83 -12.30 -6.48 -8.96
C THR A 83 -12.63 -6.43 -10.44
N LEU A 84 -12.82 -5.23 -11.00
CA LEU A 84 -13.08 -5.03 -12.42
C LEU A 84 -11.92 -5.53 -13.28
N LYS A 85 -10.68 -5.21 -12.90
CA LYS A 85 -9.46 -5.70 -13.55
C LYS A 85 -9.43 -7.23 -13.55
N LYS A 86 -9.66 -7.86 -12.39
CA LYS A 86 -9.70 -9.32 -12.23
C LYS A 86 -10.78 -9.98 -13.10
N SER A 87 -11.98 -9.39 -13.15
CA SER A 87 -13.08 -9.88 -13.98
C SER A 87 -12.70 -9.87 -15.47
N ARG A 88 -12.18 -8.74 -15.97
CA ARG A 88 -11.77 -8.59 -17.37
C ARG A 88 -10.62 -9.54 -17.74
N THR A 89 -9.61 -9.68 -16.89
CA THR A 89 -8.48 -10.59 -17.15
C THR A 89 -8.91 -12.05 -17.14
N ASN A 90 -9.80 -12.44 -16.22
CA ASN A 90 -10.34 -13.80 -16.18
C ASN A 90 -11.21 -14.12 -17.41
N LEU A 91 -12.07 -13.19 -17.82
CA LEU A 91 -12.88 -13.35 -19.03
C LEU A 91 -12.00 -13.50 -20.27
N ALA A 92 -10.99 -12.63 -20.43
CA ALA A 92 -10.04 -12.71 -21.54
C ALA A 92 -9.30 -14.06 -21.55
N LYS A 93 -8.78 -14.50 -20.41
CA LYS A 93 -8.13 -15.82 -20.28
C LYS A 93 -9.07 -16.96 -20.69
N ARG A 94 -10.32 -16.94 -20.24
CA ARG A 94 -11.33 -17.94 -20.59
C ARG A 94 -11.59 -17.97 -22.09
N LEU A 95 -11.76 -16.81 -22.72
CA LEU A 95 -12.01 -16.71 -24.16
C LEU A 95 -10.80 -17.18 -24.97
N ILE A 96 -9.58 -16.79 -24.58
CA ILE A 96 -8.35 -17.26 -25.22
C ILE A 96 -8.23 -18.79 -25.11
N ALA A 97 -8.50 -19.36 -23.93
CA ALA A 97 -8.47 -20.81 -23.73
C ALA A 97 -9.52 -21.53 -24.59
N MET A 98 -10.72 -20.98 -24.73
CA MET A 98 -11.75 -21.51 -25.62
C MET A 98 -11.31 -21.48 -27.09
N VAL A 99 -10.73 -20.37 -27.55
CA VAL A 99 -10.21 -20.25 -28.93
C VAL A 99 -9.09 -21.27 -29.15
N LEU A 100 -8.13 -21.35 -28.23
CA LEU A 100 -7.02 -22.31 -28.30
C LEU A 100 -7.53 -23.75 -28.41
N PHE A 101 -8.44 -24.16 -27.51
CA PHE A 101 -9.05 -25.49 -27.51
C PHE A 101 -9.72 -25.83 -28.85
N ARG A 102 -10.44 -24.87 -29.45
CA ARG A 102 -11.08 -25.09 -30.76
C ARG A 102 -10.07 -25.20 -31.90
N LEU A 103 -9.03 -24.36 -31.89
CA LEU A 103 -7.96 -24.41 -32.88
C LEU A 103 -7.19 -25.74 -32.80
N GLU A 104 -6.87 -26.21 -31.59
CA GLU A 104 -6.21 -27.49 -31.34
C GLU A 104 -7.04 -28.68 -31.86
N ILE A 105 -8.34 -28.74 -31.53
CA ILE A 105 -9.24 -29.79 -32.03
C ILE A 105 -9.33 -29.77 -33.56
N SER A 106 -9.35 -28.57 -34.16
CA SER A 106 -9.42 -28.43 -35.62
C SER A 106 -8.08 -28.64 -36.34
N GLY A 107 -6.97 -28.84 -35.60
CA GLY A 107 -5.62 -28.95 -36.17
C GLY A 107 -5.08 -27.66 -36.80
N VAL A 108 -5.74 -26.52 -36.59
CA VAL A 108 -5.37 -25.23 -37.18
C VAL A 108 -4.29 -24.57 -36.32
N LYS A 109 -3.08 -24.46 -36.88
CA LYS A 109 -1.94 -23.84 -36.17
C LYS A 109 -1.88 -22.33 -36.30
N LYS A 110 -2.48 -21.75 -37.35
CA LYS A 110 -2.45 -20.30 -37.64
C LYS A 110 -3.77 -19.84 -38.24
N VAL A 111 -4.24 -18.68 -37.81
CA VAL A 111 -5.39 -17.97 -38.38
C VAL A 111 -4.99 -16.52 -38.59
N GLU A 112 -5.20 -16.01 -39.79
CA GLU A 112 -5.08 -14.58 -40.08
C GLU A 112 -6.49 -13.99 -40.20
N THR A 113 -6.68 -12.83 -39.57
CA THR A 113 -7.88 -12.00 -39.67
C THR A 113 -7.48 -10.66 -40.27
N ASP A 114 -8.44 -9.81 -40.62
CA ASP A 114 -8.18 -8.49 -41.20
C ASP A 114 -7.24 -7.61 -40.35
N THR A 115 -7.21 -7.85 -39.03
CA THR A 115 -6.49 -7.01 -38.06
C THR A 115 -5.49 -7.75 -37.19
N HIS A 116 -5.54 -9.09 -37.11
CA HIS A 116 -4.74 -9.87 -36.17
C HIS A 116 -4.25 -11.18 -36.78
N LYS A 117 -3.08 -11.63 -36.32
CA LYS A 117 -2.52 -12.96 -36.60
C LYS A 117 -2.54 -13.80 -35.33
N ILE A 118 -3.23 -14.93 -35.36
CA ILE A 118 -3.38 -15.88 -34.27
C ILE A 118 -2.52 -17.09 -34.59
N SER A 119 -1.69 -17.54 -33.65
CA SER A 119 -0.87 -18.74 -33.80
C SER A 119 -0.95 -19.58 -32.54
N VAL A 120 -1.15 -20.89 -32.72
CA VAL A 120 -0.99 -21.87 -31.65
C VAL A 120 0.50 -22.16 -31.52
N VAL A 121 1.10 -21.68 -30.43
CA VAL A 121 2.53 -21.81 -30.14
C VAL A 121 2.70 -22.57 -28.83
N GLY A 122 3.78 -23.35 -28.74
CA GLY A 122 4.18 -23.96 -27.47
C GLY A 122 4.42 -22.89 -26.40
N LYS A 123 4.14 -23.21 -25.14
CA LYS A 123 4.48 -22.32 -24.03
C LYS A 123 6.00 -22.10 -24.03
N GLY A 124 6.45 -20.84 -24.11
CA GLY A 124 7.86 -20.50 -23.93
C GLY A 124 8.29 -20.66 -22.47
N GLY A 125 9.61 -20.61 -22.23
CA GLY A 125 10.20 -20.77 -20.89
C GLY A 125 10.82 -22.15 -20.66
N LYS A 126 11.08 -22.48 -19.39
CA LYS A 126 11.56 -23.83 -19.02
C LYS A 126 10.47 -24.85 -19.34
N GLN A 127 10.86 -25.97 -19.94
CA GLN A 127 9.95 -27.08 -20.18
C GLN A 127 9.30 -27.50 -18.85
N PRO A 128 7.97 -27.66 -18.80
CA PRO A 128 7.32 -28.17 -17.61
C PRO A 128 7.82 -29.58 -17.33
N ILE A 129 8.16 -29.84 -16.06
CA ILE A 129 8.53 -31.16 -15.56
C ILE A 129 7.34 -31.64 -14.74
N GLU A 130 6.91 -32.87 -15.00
CA GLU A 130 5.95 -33.56 -14.15
C GLU A 130 6.77 -34.36 -13.12
N ILE A 131 6.44 -34.17 -11.84
CA ILE A 131 7.08 -34.89 -10.74
C ILE A 131 6.06 -35.91 -10.27
N ASP A 132 6.41 -37.20 -10.35
CA ASP A 132 5.50 -38.30 -10.02
C ASP A 132 5.23 -38.43 -8.50
N TYR A 133 6.08 -37.82 -7.67
CA TYR A 133 6.00 -37.85 -6.21
C TYR A 133 5.31 -36.60 -5.65
N ASP A 134 4.71 -36.75 -4.47
CA ASP A 134 4.09 -35.61 -3.79
C ASP A 134 5.17 -34.66 -3.21
N GLU A 135 5.22 -33.43 -3.71
CA GLU A 135 6.21 -32.41 -3.31
C GLU A 135 6.10 -31.96 -1.83
N VAL A 136 5.07 -32.40 -1.09
CA VAL A 136 4.85 -32.12 0.33
C VAL A 136 5.12 -33.35 1.19
N TYR A 137 4.61 -34.51 0.80
CA TYR A 137 4.65 -35.72 1.63
C TYR A 137 5.81 -36.66 1.29
N ASP A 138 6.31 -36.62 0.04
CA ASP A 138 7.34 -37.54 -0.47
C ASP A 138 8.70 -36.86 -0.64
N LEU A 139 8.94 -35.73 0.04
CA LEU A 139 10.20 -35.00 -0.03
C LEU A 139 11.42 -35.87 0.29
N ASP A 140 11.29 -36.86 1.16
CA ASP A 140 12.38 -37.79 1.49
C ASP A 140 12.73 -38.77 0.36
N LEU A 141 11.82 -38.97 -0.61
CA LEU A 141 12.03 -39.78 -1.81
C LEU A 141 12.71 -38.99 -2.93
N ILE A 142 12.67 -37.65 -2.87
CA ILE A 142 13.31 -36.77 -3.85
C ILE A 142 14.80 -36.61 -3.49
N PRO A 143 15.73 -36.78 -4.45
CA PRO A 143 17.15 -36.54 -4.20
C PRO A 143 17.40 -35.13 -3.67
N LYS A 144 18.23 -35.02 -2.62
CA LYS A 144 18.48 -33.76 -1.90
C LYS A 144 19.00 -32.61 -2.78
N GLU A 145 19.63 -32.92 -3.91
CA GLU A 145 20.08 -31.95 -4.92
C GLU A 145 18.96 -31.16 -5.60
N PHE A 146 17.71 -31.66 -5.55
CA PHE A 146 16.52 -31.00 -6.09
C PHE A 146 15.65 -30.34 -5.02
N ILE A 147 16.05 -30.40 -3.73
CA ILE A 147 15.29 -29.85 -2.61
C ILE A 147 15.91 -28.52 -2.15
N GLU A 148 15.18 -27.42 -2.33
CA GLU A 148 15.58 -26.13 -1.79
C GLU A 148 15.13 -25.96 -0.33
N THR A 149 16.09 -25.80 0.59
CA THR A 149 15.79 -25.52 2.00
C THR A 149 15.85 -24.02 2.29
N LYS A 150 14.71 -23.42 2.69
CA LYS A 150 14.65 -22.00 3.06
C LYS A 150 14.75 -21.81 4.58
N VAL A 151 15.94 -21.51 5.08
CA VAL A 151 16.15 -21.13 6.49
C VAL A 151 15.99 -19.61 6.65
N VAL A 152 14.93 -19.18 7.35
CA VAL A 152 14.70 -17.76 7.63
C VAL A 152 15.12 -17.45 9.07
N LYS A 153 16.20 -16.68 9.24
CA LYS A 153 16.60 -16.12 10.54
C LYS A 153 15.98 -14.73 10.71
N LYS A 154 15.21 -14.53 11.79
CA LYS A 154 14.64 -13.23 12.16
C LYS A 154 15.02 -12.89 13.59
N VAL A 155 15.33 -11.61 13.82
CA VAL A 155 15.57 -11.09 15.16
C VAL A 155 14.26 -11.07 15.94
N ASN A 156 14.23 -11.74 17.09
CA ASN A 156 13.09 -11.70 18.00
C ASN A 156 13.19 -10.47 18.91
N LYS A 157 12.59 -9.36 18.47
CA LYS A 157 12.60 -8.08 19.22
C LYS A 157 11.84 -8.17 20.55
N GLU A 158 10.83 -9.02 20.66
CA GLU A 158 10.06 -9.20 21.90
C GLU A 158 10.90 -9.92 22.96
N ALA A 159 11.62 -10.97 22.58
CA ALA A 159 12.56 -11.65 23.48
C ALA A 159 13.64 -10.69 23.99
N ILE A 160 14.19 -9.85 23.10
CA ILE A 160 15.17 -8.81 23.46
C ILE A 160 14.55 -7.80 24.45
N ALA A 161 13.34 -7.32 24.17
CA ALA A 161 12.66 -6.36 25.04
C ALA A 161 12.36 -6.96 26.43
N ASN A 162 11.93 -8.23 26.49
CA ASN A 162 11.67 -8.92 27.74
C ASN A 162 12.97 -9.17 28.55
N TYR A 163 14.05 -9.50 27.86
CA TYR A 163 15.38 -9.67 28.47
C TYR A 163 15.89 -8.37 29.10
N LEU A 164 15.78 -7.24 28.39
CA LEU A 164 16.17 -5.92 28.87
C LEU A 164 15.27 -5.42 30.02
N LYS A 165 13.98 -5.76 30.03
CA LYS A 165 13.05 -5.45 31.13
C LYS A 165 13.35 -6.21 32.41
N ALA A 166 13.99 -7.38 32.32
CA ALA A 166 14.40 -8.20 33.46
C ALA A 166 15.72 -7.70 34.11
N ASN A 167 16.10 -6.44 33.90
CA ASN A 167 17.36 -5.82 34.36
C ASN A 167 18.65 -6.46 33.84
N ASN A 168 18.58 -7.26 32.78
CA ASN A 168 19.77 -7.73 32.09
C ASN A 168 20.25 -6.67 31.08
N SER A 169 21.56 -6.50 30.94
CA SER A 169 22.14 -5.56 29.98
C SER A 169 22.63 -6.28 28.72
N LEU A 170 22.48 -5.61 27.56
CA LEU A 170 23.05 -6.03 26.29
C LEU A 170 23.93 -4.89 25.77
N SER A 171 25.14 -5.20 25.29
CA SER A 171 26.06 -4.18 24.77
C SER A 171 25.58 -3.51 23.47
N TRP A 172 24.62 -4.13 22.78
CA TRP A 172 24.16 -3.77 21.45
C TRP A 172 22.67 -3.40 21.38
N ALA A 173 21.93 -3.48 22.50
CA ALA A 173 20.51 -3.12 22.55
C ALA A 173 20.15 -2.42 23.86
N ARG A 174 19.32 -1.39 23.76
CA ARG A 174 18.82 -0.61 24.90
C ARG A 174 17.34 -0.33 24.74
N LEU A 175 16.63 -0.24 25.85
CA LEU A 175 15.29 0.33 25.88
C LEU A 175 15.42 1.85 25.69
N VAL A 176 14.63 2.39 24.77
CA VAL A 176 14.46 3.83 24.58
C VAL A 176 13.15 4.23 25.25
N GLU A 177 13.07 5.48 25.70
CA GLU A 177 11.83 6.03 26.24
C GLU A 177 10.66 5.86 25.25
N ARG A 178 9.47 5.64 25.80
CA ARG A 178 8.26 5.60 24.98
C ARG A 178 8.02 7.00 24.43
N GLY A 179 7.97 7.12 23.11
CA GLY A 179 7.55 8.36 22.48
C GLY A 179 6.11 8.72 22.83
N ASN A 180 5.79 10.01 22.77
CA ASN A 180 4.43 10.50 22.87
C ASN A 180 3.72 10.39 21.52
N ARG A 181 2.42 10.09 21.55
CA ARG A 181 1.57 10.19 20.35
C ARG A 181 0.50 11.26 20.56
N LEU A 182 0.16 11.96 19.49
CA LEU A 182 -1.07 12.75 19.45
C LEU A 182 -2.27 11.80 19.45
N SER A 183 -3.28 12.09 20.28
CA SER A 183 -4.55 11.36 20.30
C SER A 183 -5.67 12.36 20.11
N ILE A 184 -6.38 12.23 18.99
CA ILE A 184 -7.58 12.99 18.66
C ILE A 184 -8.77 12.08 18.95
N LYS A 185 -9.76 12.55 19.72
CA LYS A 185 -10.95 11.79 20.12
C LYS A 185 -12.21 12.49 19.63
#